data_AF-A0AAR2KUS5-F1
#
_entry.id   AF-A0AAR2KUS5-F1
#
_cell.length_a   1.000
_cell.length_b   1.000
_cell.length_c   1.000
_cell.angle_alpha   90.00
_cell.angle_beta   90.00
_cell.angle_gamma   90.00
#
_symmetry.space_group_name_H-M   'P 1'
#
loop_
_entity.id
_entity.type
_entity.pdbx_description
1 polymer ?
#
loop_
_entity_poly.entity_id
_entity_poly.type
_entity_poly.pdbx_seq_one_letter_code
_entity_poly.pdbx_strand_id
1 'polypeptide(L)'
;MHQEPLCTAPHGSAHGRHHNILFLIFVLTLETTTEYTQITFSVMQIVNNAIANPCSPLQAYVWDYNIYLKLNATAEPIQITQDGKINQILNGVPDWAYEEEVFVSNEGMWWSPTAKYLAYVQINDTDVHAIEYSMYGNGQYPITMIVPYPKAGSNIPKARLFVVHAANPSIRSEVVVPKSIGAGDHYLSSVTWVTDERIAVQWLTRRQDQVLLQLYDYDGTSWKENIKFEQKSKTGWVGRYNPLTPYFAADNSSFYKVMSDPKGYKHLHYVKGVSCQILSGHSAPECLTCFLYKDRCQFNSAYFSQNASYFRMDCYEIQVLEDNKKLEQILATEIQMPTIKRATLKISGFDFWYQMMFPPNFDTSKKYPLLIQVYAGPASQYVDYKFRLEWATYLCSTEDVIIASFDGRGSGFQGDEIMHAIYERLGTYEVEDQISAVRKFIDMGFIDKERIGMWGWSYGGYVTSMVLGSGSGLFKCGIAVAPVSKWEYYGRAKNFKSVQYLLVHGTADDNVHFQQAAQISKALVEQQVDFEAMWYTDKDHSLSGKARYHLYKHLSHFLQKCYAEKK
;
A
#
# COMPACT_ATOMS: atom_id res chain seq x y z
N MET A 1 -22.13 37.10 -4.69
CA MET A 1 -20.96 36.37 -4.17
C MET A 1 -21.46 35.41 -3.09
N HIS A 2 -21.86 34.20 -3.50
CA HIS A 2 -22.17 33.12 -2.57
C HIS A 2 -20.91 32.26 -2.47
N GLN A 3 -20.18 32.38 -1.36
CA GLN A 3 -19.18 31.40 -0.98
C GLN A 3 -19.93 30.22 -0.37
N GLU A 4 -20.08 29.13 -1.12
CA GLU A 4 -20.40 27.83 -0.55
C GLU A 4 -19.15 27.31 0.18
N PRO A 5 -19.27 26.76 1.41
CA PRO A 5 -18.15 26.22 2.13
C PRO A 5 -17.60 24.99 1.41
N LEU A 6 -16.33 25.09 1.00
CA LEU A 6 -15.54 24.04 0.37
C LEU A 6 -15.39 22.86 1.34
N CYS A 7 -16.06 21.76 1.02
CA CYS A 7 -16.05 20.51 1.77
C CYS A 7 -14.91 19.61 1.30
N THR A 8 -13.72 19.72 1.90
CA THR A 8 -12.60 18.80 1.67
C THR A 8 -12.30 17.98 2.93
N ALA A 9 -12.26 16.66 2.80
CA ALA A 9 -11.64 15.80 3.80
C ALA A 9 -10.12 15.82 3.57
N PRO A 10 -9.30 16.24 4.56
CA PRO A 10 -7.86 16.07 4.45
C PRO A 10 -7.51 14.60 4.69
N HIS A 11 -7.03 13.92 3.64
CA HIS A 11 -6.26 12.69 3.80
C HIS A 11 -4.82 13.08 4.14
N GLY A 12 -4.51 13.11 5.43
CA GLY A 12 -3.17 13.33 5.95
C GLY A 12 -2.60 12.05 6.56
N SER A 13 -1.55 11.50 5.97
CA SER A 13 -0.72 10.42 6.51
C SER A 13 0.56 11.01 7.12
N ALA A 14 0.87 10.80 8.42
CA ALA A 14 2.20 11.16 8.96
C ALA A 14 2.55 10.60 10.37
N HIS A 15 3.01 9.34 10.44
CA HIS A 15 3.76 8.61 11.51
C HIS A 15 3.26 8.33 12.95
N GLY A 16 2.50 7.23 13.01
CA GLY A 16 2.38 6.10 13.96
C GLY A 16 1.74 4.98 13.10
N ARG A 17 2.10 3.68 13.27
CA ARG A 17 1.76 2.54 12.35
C ARG A 17 1.21 3.00 10.99
N HIS A 18 2.04 3.42 10.03
CA HIS A 18 1.70 4.12 8.76
C HIS A 18 0.57 5.19 8.72
N HIS A 19 -0.63 4.97 9.27
CA HIS A 19 -1.77 5.88 9.35
C HIS A 19 -2.38 6.05 10.77
N ASN A 20 -2.11 5.17 11.74
CA ASN A 20 -2.64 5.25 13.12
C ASN A 20 -1.68 5.97 14.07
N ILE A 21 -2.01 7.22 14.37
CA ILE A 21 -1.09 8.15 15.04
C ILE A 21 -1.82 8.76 16.21
N LEU A 22 -1.12 8.81 17.33
CA LEU A 22 -1.51 9.66 18.44
C LEU A 22 -1.25 11.11 18.03
N PHE A 23 -2.28 11.80 17.56
CA PHE A 23 -2.20 13.22 17.22
C PHE A 23 -2.68 14.08 18.39
N LEU A 24 -2.00 15.21 18.63
CA LEU A 24 -2.66 16.36 19.26
C LEU A 24 -3.52 17.04 18.19
N ILE A 25 -4.83 17.15 18.43
CA ILE A 25 -5.70 17.92 17.55
C ILE A 25 -5.89 19.31 18.13
N PHE A 26 -5.58 20.32 17.32
CA PHE A 26 -5.99 21.69 17.56
C PHE A 26 -7.20 21.98 16.68
N VAL A 27 -8.35 22.28 17.30
CA VAL A 27 -9.51 22.75 16.53
C VAL A 27 -9.39 24.25 16.37
N LEU A 28 -9.21 24.67 15.11
CA LEU A 28 -9.18 26.07 14.71
C LEU A 28 -10.61 26.50 14.38
N THR A 29 -11.19 27.41 15.17
CA THR A 29 -12.42 28.07 14.76
C THR A 29 -12.04 29.38 14.07
N LEU A 30 -12.45 29.52 12.80
CA LEU A 30 -12.27 30.73 12.01
C LEU A 30 -13.59 31.50 12.01
N GLU A 31 -13.66 32.58 12.78
CA GLU A 31 -14.74 33.56 12.64
C GLU A 31 -14.21 34.72 11.80
N THR A 32 -14.66 34.79 10.54
CA THR A 32 -14.37 35.89 9.63
C THR A 32 -15.49 36.92 9.67
N THR A 33 -15.18 38.12 10.15
CA THR A 33 -15.98 39.33 9.90
C THR A 33 -15.37 40.12 8.74
N THR A 34 -16.03 41.19 8.29
CA THR A 34 -15.47 42.08 7.25
C THR A 34 -14.19 42.82 7.67
N GLU A 35 -13.86 42.83 8.97
CA GLU A 35 -12.73 43.63 9.50
C GLU A 35 -11.60 42.79 10.11
N TYR A 36 -11.85 41.55 10.56
CA TYR A 36 -10.81 40.68 11.12
C TYR A 36 -11.21 39.19 11.09
N THR A 37 -10.19 38.33 11.18
CA THR A 37 -10.32 36.89 11.44
C THR A 37 -9.94 36.63 12.89
N GLN A 38 -10.88 36.17 13.70
CA GLN A 38 -10.59 35.72 15.06
C GLN A 38 -10.23 34.23 15.04
N ILE A 39 -9.06 33.90 15.59
CA ILE A 39 -8.58 32.52 15.73
C ILE A 39 -8.62 32.15 17.20
N THR A 40 -9.45 31.17 17.55
CA THR A 40 -9.52 30.64 18.92
C THR A 40 -8.90 29.25 18.96
N PHE A 41 -7.98 29.03 19.89
CA PHE A 41 -7.34 27.73 20.12
C PHE A 41 -8.03 27.02 21.28
N SER A 42 -8.50 25.80 21.04
CA SER A 42 -8.82 24.85 22.10
C SER A 42 -7.89 23.65 21.98
N VAL A 43 -7.32 23.21 23.10
CA VAL A 43 -6.46 22.01 23.14
C VAL A 43 -7.39 20.80 23.20
N MET A 44 -7.31 19.93 22.19
CA MET A 44 -7.88 18.60 22.28
C MET A 44 -6.79 17.58 22.64
N GLN A 45 -7.24 16.57 23.38
CA GLN A 45 -6.48 15.46 23.92
C GLN A 45 -5.71 14.69 22.82
N ILE A 46 -4.73 13.88 23.23
CA ILE A 46 -4.07 12.96 22.30
C ILE A 46 -5.10 11.91 21.84
N VAL A 47 -5.40 11.83 20.55
CA VAL A 47 -6.42 10.92 20.00
C VAL A 47 -5.81 9.93 19.00
N ASN A 48 -6.42 8.75 18.88
CA ASN A 48 -6.01 7.69 17.96
C ASN A 48 -6.45 7.96 16.50
N ASN A 49 -7.61 8.61 16.31
CA ASN A 49 -8.15 9.02 15.01
C ASN A 49 -9.22 10.10 15.20
N ALA A 50 -9.47 10.93 14.19
CA ALA A 50 -10.60 11.85 14.17
C ALA A 50 -11.10 12.11 12.75
N ILE A 51 -12.42 12.22 12.60
CA ILE A 51 -13.08 12.62 11.36
C ILE A 51 -14.05 13.76 11.64
N ALA A 52 -13.95 14.81 10.83
CA ALA A 52 -14.96 15.85 10.74
C ALA A 52 -15.93 15.48 9.61
N ASN A 53 -17.22 15.75 9.80
CA ASN A 53 -18.11 15.78 8.65
C ASN A 53 -17.92 17.12 7.93
N PRO A 54 -17.58 17.16 6.64
CA PRO A 54 -17.27 18.43 5.97
C PRO A 54 -18.52 19.33 5.79
N CYS A 55 -19.72 18.77 5.86
CA CYS A 55 -21.00 19.47 5.67
C CYS A 55 -21.77 19.71 6.97
N SER A 56 -21.20 19.35 8.13
CA SER A 56 -21.88 19.40 9.43
C SER A 56 -20.89 19.74 10.55
N PRO A 57 -21.28 20.47 11.61
CA PRO A 57 -20.38 20.75 12.73
C PRO A 57 -19.99 19.50 13.53
N LEU A 58 -20.59 18.34 13.23
CA LEU A 58 -20.33 17.08 13.90
C LEU A 58 -18.88 16.59 13.72
N GLN A 59 -18.31 16.13 14.82
CA GLN A 59 -16.97 15.54 14.85
C GLN A 59 -17.02 14.21 15.59
N ALA A 60 -16.24 13.24 15.13
CA ALA A 60 -16.02 11.99 15.84
C ALA A 60 -14.52 11.76 16.00
N TYR A 61 -14.11 11.27 17.17
CA TYR A 61 -12.71 10.91 17.43
C TYR A 61 -12.62 9.66 18.28
N VAL A 62 -11.45 9.04 18.26
CA VAL A 62 -11.14 7.85 19.07
C VAL A 62 -10.11 8.20 20.11
N TRP A 63 -10.42 7.94 21.38
CA TRP A 63 -9.49 8.09 22.50
C TRP A 63 -9.54 6.83 23.36
N ASP A 64 -8.36 6.28 23.66
CA ASP A 64 -8.20 5.02 24.39
C ASP A 64 -9.09 3.90 23.80
N TYR A 65 -9.03 3.79 22.47
CA TYR A 65 -9.78 2.80 21.68
C TYR A 65 -11.31 2.89 21.84
N ASN A 66 -11.81 4.03 22.31
CA ASN A 66 -13.23 4.33 22.43
C ASN A 66 -13.62 5.53 21.57
N ILE A 67 -14.81 5.47 20.98
CA ILE A 67 -15.33 6.53 20.11
C ILE A 67 -16.02 7.59 20.95
N TYR A 68 -15.77 8.84 20.61
CA TYR A 68 -16.41 10.03 21.16
C TYR A 68 -16.98 10.87 20.03
N LEU A 69 -18.14 11.46 20.25
CA LEU A 69 -18.83 12.34 19.31
C LEU A 69 -18.97 13.73 19.91
N LYS A 70 -18.69 14.77 19.13
CA LYS A 70 -18.99 16.16 19.49
C LYS A 70 -20.05 16.70 18.54
N LEU A 71 -21.05 17.36 19.11
CA LEU A 71 -22.12 18.00 18.31
C LEU A 71 -21.62 19.24 17.56
N ASN A 72 -20.56 19.88 18.07
CA ASN A 72 -19.80 20.94 17.44
C ASN A 72 -18.42 21.04 18.11
N ALA A 73 -17.56 21.95 17.62
CA ALA A 73 -16.20 22.14 18.12
C ALA A 73 -16.09 22.41 19.63
N THR A 74 -17.08 23.06 20.25
CA THR A 74 -17.05 23.49 21.66
C THR A 74 -17.92 22.64 22.58
N ALA A 75 -18.79 21.78 22.04
CA ALA A 75 -19.65 20.89 22.82
C ALA A 75 -18.82 19.87 23.63
N GLU A 76 -19.34 19.47 24.79
CA GLU A 76 -18.76 18.36 25.55
C GLU A 76 -18.84 17.05 24.74
N PRO A 77 -17.80 16.19 24.78
CA PRO A 77 -17.79 14.95 24.03
C PRO A 77 -18.74 13.92 24.64
N ILE A 78 -19.50 13.24 23.78
CA ILE A 78 -20.37 12.12 24.14
C ILE A 78 -19.63 10.82 23.85
N GLN A 79 -19.35 10.03 24.89
CA GLN A 79 -18.71 8.73 24.73
C GLN A 79 -19.70 7.70 24.14
N ILE A 80 -19.33 7.09 23.02
CA ILE A 80 -20.15 6.14 22.25
C ILE A 80 -19.85 4.69 22.63
N THR A 81 -18.59 4.38 22.92
CA THR A 81 -18.14 3.03 23.32
C THR A 81 -17.35 3.11 24.64
N GLN A 82 -17.38 2.03 25.41
CA GLN A 82 -16.75 1.95 26.74
C GLN A 82 -15.92 0.67 26.94
N ASP A 83 -15.88 -0.20 25.93
CA ASP A 83 -15.22 -1.51 25.96
C ASP A 83 -13.82 -1.50 25.31
N GLY A 84 -13.38 -0.36 24.78
CA GLY A 84 -12.06 -0.18 24.18
C GLY A 84 -10.95 -0.62 25.14
N LYS A 85 -10.02 -1.42 24.63
CA LYS A 85 -8.91 -1.97 25.39
C LYS A 85 -7.73 -2.26 24.47
N ILE A 86 -6.58 -1.69 24.81
CA ILE A 86 -5.34 -1.85 24.04
C ILE A 86 -5.04 -3.33 23.74
N ASN A 87 -4.67 -3.60 22.49
CA ASN A 87 -4.33 -4.94 22.00
C ASN A 87 -5.45 -5.99 22.16
N GLN A 88 -6.70 -5.58 22.38
CA GLN A 88 -7.85 -6.50 22.54
C GLN A 88 -9.09 -6.01 21.81
N ILE A 89 -9.61 -4.82 22.12
CA ILE A 89 -10.84 -4.28 21.53
C ILE A 89 -10.57 -2.87 21.02
N LEU A 90 -10.73 -2.67 19.71
CA LEU A 90 -10.50 -1.40 19.03
C LEU A 90 -11.79 -0.92 18.38
N ASN A 91 -12.32 0.22 18.82
CA ASN A 91 -13.51 0.84 18.23
C ASN A 91 -13.14 2.04 17.37
N GLY A 92 -13.61 2.08 16.13
CA GLY A 92 -13.46 3.23 15.23
C GLY A 92 -12.06 3.41 14.62
N VAL A 93 -11.16 2.46 14.87
CA VAL A 93 -9.82 2.38 14.29
C VAL A 93 -9.50 0.92 13.95
N PRO A 94 -8.76 0.67 12.86
CA PRO A 94 -8.29 -0.68 12.54
C PRO A 94 -7.19 -1.15 13.50
N ASP A 95 -7.05 -2.47 13.65
CA ASP A 95 -5.83 -3.09 14.20
C ASP A 95 -4.72 -3.13 13.14
N TRP A 96 -3.59 -3.78 13.45
CA TRP A 96 -2.47 -3.87 12.50
C TRP A 96 -2.87 -4.58 11.20
N ALA A 97 -3.59 -5.72 11.28
CA ALA A 97 -3.92 -6.50 10.09
C ALA A 97 -4.93 -5.76 9.20
N TYR A 98 -5.93 -5.10 9.80
CA TYR A 98 -6.87 -4.32 9.02
C TYR A 98 -6.23 -3.07 8.42
N GLU A 99 -5.33 -2.39 9.14
CA GLU A 99 -4.68 -1.18 8.66
C GLU A 99 -3.76 -1.46 7.46
N GLU A 100 -2.90 -2.48 7.56
CA GLU A 100 -1.87 -2.73 6.56
C GLU A 100 -2.38 -3.60 5.40
N GLU A 101 -3.24 -4.58 5.68
CA GLU A 101 -3.57 -5.63 4.69
C GLU A 101 -5.01 -5.56 4.16
N VAL A 102 -5.99 -5.19 5.00
CA VAL A 102 -7.41 -5.24 4.59
C VAL A 102 -7.90 -3.89 4.03
N PHE A 103 -7.82 -2.83 4.83
CA PHE A 103 -8.24 -1.47 4.46
C PHE A 103 -7.15 -0.69 3.76
N VAL A 104 -5.88 -0.97 4.06
CA VAL A 104 -4.71 -0.22 3.55
C VAL A 104 -4.86 1.27 3.87
N SER A 105 -5.41 1.56 5.05
CA SER A 105 -5.70 2.89 5.59
C SER A 105 -6.03 2.80 7.09
N ASN A 106 -6.06 3.95 7.77
CA ASN A 106 -6.58 4.05 9.15
C ASN A 106 -8.10 4.21 9.23
N GLU A 107 -8.84 3.97 8.14
CA GLU A 107 -10.29 4.13 8.16
C GLU A 107 -10.94 3.10 9.10
N GLY A 108 -11.72 3.60 10.06
CA GLY A 108 -12.54 2.77 10.95
C GLY A 108 -13.90 3.37 11.27
N MET A 109 -14.22 4.52 10.69
CA MET A 109 -15.45 5.29 10.91
C MET A 109 -15.91 5.95 9.60
N TRP A 110 -17.21 5.92 9.31
CA TRP A 110 -17.79 6.45 8.08
C TRP A 110 -19.09 7.19 8.37
N TRP A 111 -19.14 8.50 8.08
CA TRP A 111 -20.36 9.29 8.15
C TRP A 111 -21.34 8.92 7.04
N SER A 112 -22.63 8.86 7.37
CA SER A 112 -23.68 8.78 6.37
C SER A 112 -23.74 10.09 5.54
N PRO A 113 -24.38 10.10 4.34
CA PRO A 113 -24.32 11.24 3.43
C PRO A 113 -24.78 12.56 4.04
N THR A 114 -25.78 12.55 4.93
CA THR A 114 -26.25 13.76 5.63
C THR A 114 -25.72 13.89 7.06
N ALA A 115 -24.77 13.04 7.46
CA ALA A 115 -24.25 12.94 8.82
C ALA A 115 -25.29 12.50 9.88
N LYS A 116 -26.45 11.98 9.47
CA LYS A 116 -27.49 11.44 10.38
C LYS A 116 -26.94 10.29 11.22
N TYR A 117 -26.10 9.45 10.62
CA TYR A 117 -25.50 8.28 11.26
C TYR A 117 -23.99 8.26 11.11
N LEU A 118 -23.34 7.60 12.07
CA LEU A 118 -21.94 7.23 12.03
C LEU A 118 -21.83 5.70 12.05
N ALA A 119 -21.25 5.12 11.00
CA ALA A 119 -20.84 3.72 11.01
C ALA A 119 -19.43 3.60 11.59
N TYR A 120 -19.14 2.56 12.35
CA TYR A 120 -17.79 2.28 12.85
C TYR A 120 -17.53 0.78 12.97
N VAL A 121 -16.27 0.41 12.77
CA VAL A 121 -15.80 -0.95 12.99
C VAL A 121 -15.39 -1.15 14.45
N GLN A 122 -15.73 -2.31 15.00
CA GLN A 122 -15.13 -2.84 16.22
C GLN A 122 -14.27 -4.04 15.83
N ILE A 123 -12.97 -3.99 16.12
CA ILE A 123 -12.02 -5.08 15.92
C ILE A 123 -11.72 -5.75 17.26
N ASN A 124 -11.82 -7.09 17.30
CA ASN A 124 -11.48 -7.90 18.45
C ASN A 124 -10.26 -8.79 18.18
N ASP A 125 -9.16 -8.47 18.85
CA ASP A 125 -7.85 -9.10 18.80
C ASP A 125 -7.59 -10.07 19.98
N THR A 126 -8.56 -10.27 20.87
CA THR A 126 -8.36 -11.04 22.12
C THR A 126 -7.77 -12.45 21.88
N ASP A 127 -8.16 -13.08 20.77
CA ASP A 127 -7.71 -14.43 20.40
C ASP A 127 -6.54 -14.43 19.40
N VAL A 128 -6.04 -13.26 19.01
CA VAL A 128 -4.97 -13.07 18.01
C VAL A 128 -3.63 -13.18 18.71
N HIS A 129 -2.73 -13.98 18.16
CA HIS A 129 -1.38 -14.12 18.70
C HIS A 129 -0.61 -12.80 18.56
N ALA A 130 0.16 -12.42 19.57
CA ALA A 130 0.97 -11.22 19.53
C ALA A 130 2.39 -11.51 19.02
N ILE A 131 2.93 -10.58 18.24
CA ILE A 131 4.37 -10.46 18.06
C ILE A 131 4.93 -9.57 19.17
N GLU A 132 6.12 -9.92 19.64
CA GLU A 132 6.86 -9.16 20.63
C GLU A 132 8.24 -8.79 20.09
N TYR A 133 8.66 -7.55 20.33
CA TYR A 133 10.01 -7.08 19.99
C TYR A 133 10.46 -5.99 20.96
N SER A 134 11.78 -5.80 21.07
CA SER A 134 12.36 -4.82 21.98
C SER A 134 12.41 -3.44 21.34
N MET A 135 12.00 -2.42 22.10
CA MET A 135 12.31 -1.01 21.86
C MET A 135 13.37 -0.57 22.86
N TYR A 136 14.56 -0.22 22.38
CA TYR A 136 15.71 0.10 23.23
C TYR A 136 15.58 1.50 23.84
N GLY A 137 15.09 2.47 23.08
CA GLY A 137 14.80 3.82 23.54
C GLY A 137 16.01 4.54 24.14
N ASN A 138 15.75 5.54 24.99
CA ASN A 138 16.79 6.31 25.69
C ASN A 138 16.88 5.97 27.19
N GLY A 139 16.05 5.04 27.67
CA GLY A 139 16.05 4.60 29.06
C GLY A 139 17.17 3.60 29.35
N GLN A 140 17.40 3.31 30.63
CA GLN A 140 18.38 2.30 31.04
C GLN A 140 17.97 0.87 30.64
N TYR A 141 16.67 0.58 30.62
CA TYR A 141 16.13 -0.73 30.30
C TYR A 141 15.19 -0.63 29.09
N PRO A 142 15.35 -1.51 28.08
CA PRO A 142 14.42 -1.60 26.95
C PRO A 142 13.00 -1.96 27.42
N ILE A 143 12.01 -1.64 26.58
CA ILE A 143 10.62 -2.07 26.77
C ILE A 143 10.24 -3.09 25.70
N THR A 144 9.35 -4.02 26.07
CA THR A 144 8.76 -4.95 25.11
C THR A 144 7.56 -4.31 24.45
N MET A 145 7.60 -4.20 23.13
CA MET A 145 6.46 -3.85 22.30
C MET A 145 5.65 -5.10 22.02
N ILE A 146 4.32 -5.02 22.18
CA ILE A 146 3.39 -6.14 21.97
C ILE A 146 2.36 -5.67 20.95
N VAL A 147 2.22 -6.42 19.85
CA VAL A 147 1.27 -6.12 18.77
C VAL A 147 0.50 -7.40 18.41
N PRO A 148 -0.84 -7.45 18.50
CA PRO A 148 -1.62 -8.51 17.90
C PRO A 148 -1.31 -8.61 16.41
N TYR A 149 -0.82 -9.76 15.96
CA TYR A 149 -0.32 -9.96 14.60
C TYR A 149 -0.63 -11.38 14.12
N PRO A 150 -1.62 -11.57 13.24
CA PRO A 150 -2.02 -12.88 12.77
C PRO A 150 -1.03 -13.44 11.72
N LYS A 151 0.00 -14.16 12.16
CA LYS A 151 0.88 -14.90 11.24
C LYS A 151 0.09 -15.96 10.45
N ALA A 152 0.64 -16.38 9.31
CA ALA A 152 0.00 -17.35 8.43
C ALA A 152 -0.52 -18.59 9.19
N GLY A 153 -1.84 -18.84 9.08
CA GLY A 153 -2.52 -19.97 9.72
C GLY A 153 -3.03 -19.73 11.15
N SER A 154 -2.68 -18.63 11.82
CA SER A 154 -3.18 -18.33 13.17
C SER A 154 -4.62 -17.80 13.17
N ASN A 155 -5.19 -17.57 14.35
CA ASN A 155 -6.46 -16.84 14.47
C ASN A 155 -6.32 -15.42 13.89
N ILE A 156 -7.41 -14.92 13.30
CA ILE A 156 -7.50 -13.57 12.72
C ILE A 156 -8.35 -12.66 13.63
N PRO A 157 -8.20 -11.33 13.53
CA PRO A 157 -9.08 -10.38 14.20
C PRO A 157 -10.53 -10.56 13.77
N LYS A 158 -11.47 -10.43 14.71
CA LYS A 158 -12.91 -10.50 14.42
C LYS A 158 -13.48 -9.08 14.31
N ALA A 159 -13.98 -8.71 13.14
CA ALA A 159 -14.59 -7.40 12.91
C ALA A 159 -16.12 -7.44 13.03
N ARG A 160 -16.69 -6.40 13.64
CA ARG A 160 -18.13 -6.12 13.69
C ARG A 160 -18.39 -4.70 13.23
N LEU A 161 -19.52 -4.47 12.57
CA LEU A 161 -19.90 -3.15 12.08
C LEU A 161 -21.11 -2.64 12.85
N PHE A 162 -20.97 -1.46 13.46
CA PHE A 162 -22.05 -0.80 14.17
C PHE A 162 -22.42 0.50 13.48
N VAL A 163 -23.67 0.92 13.65
CA VAL A 163 -24.17 2.22 13.24
C VAL A 163 -24.85 2.90 14.42
N VAL A 164 -24.48 4.15 14.67
CA VAL A 164 -25.03 4.99 15.75
C VAL A 164 -25.67 6.25 15.19
N HIS A 165 -26.81 6.66 15.76
CA HIS A 165 -27.45 7.92 15.41
C HIS A 165 -26.69 9.10 16.02
N ALA A 166 -26.27 10.06 15.20
CA ALA A 166 -25.35 11.12 15.62
C ALA A 166 -25.94 12.04 16.70
N ALA A 167 -27.23 12.41 16.55
CA ALA A 167 -27.92 13.26 17.52
C ALA A 167 -28.53 12.50 18.72
N ASN A 168 -28.56 11.17 18.68
CA ASN A 168 -29.07 10.35 19.77
C ASN A 168 -28.28 9.03 19.85
N PRO A 169 -27.06 9.07 20.42
CA PRO A 169 -26.18 7.90 20.46
C PRO A 169 -26.71 6.64 21.14
N SER A 170 -27.80 6.76 21.91
CA SER A 170 -28.49 5.60 22.49
C SER A 170 -29.10 4.69 21.41
N ILE A 171 -29.40 5.25 20.23
CA ILE A 171 -29.86 4.49 19.07
C ILE A 171 -28.64 3.93 18.35
N ARG A 172 -28.33 2.67 18.64
CA ARG A 172 -27.22 1.92 18.03
C ARG A 172 -27.71 0.56 17.57
N SER A 173 -27.27 0.15 16.37
CA SER A 173 -27.56 -1.16 15.79
C SER A 173 -26.32 -1.76 15.15
N GLU A 174 -26.30 -3.08 15.01
CA GLU A 174 -25.25 -3.81 14.31
C GLU A 174 -25.68 -4.10 12.86
N VAL A 175 -24.76 -3.93 11.93
CA VAL A 175 -24.87 -4.45 10.56
C VAL A 175 -24.26 -5.84 10.57
N VAL A 176 -25.12 -6.84 10.76
CA VAL A 176 -24.68 -8.22 10.96
C VAL A 176 -24.16 -8.81 9.63
N VAL A 177 -23.04 -9.52 9.70
CA VAL A 177 -22.49 -10.27 8.56
C VAL A 177 -23.51 -11.32 8.08
N PRO A 178 -23.71 -11.52 6.77
CA PRO A 178 -24.67 -12.49 6.28
C PRO A 178 -24.25 -13.91 6.65
N LYS A 179 -25.23 -14.76 6.99
CA LYS A 179 -24.97 -16.16 7.43
C LYS A 179 -24.16 -16.99 6.42
N SER A 180 -24.25 -16.65 5.13
CA SER A 180 -23.50 -17.34 4.05
C SER A 180 -21.98 -17.18 4.16
N ILE A 181 -21.50 -16.10 4.77
CA ILE A 181 -20.07 -15.84 5.00
C ILE A 181 -19.73 -15.96 6.49
N GLY A 182 -20.63 -15.48 7.38
CA GLY A 182 -20.39 -15.40 8.82
C GLY A 182 -20.21 -16.72 9.55
N ALA A 183 -20.47 -17.87 8.91
CA ALA A 183 -20.20 -19.18 9.47
C ALA A 183 -18.69 -19.54 9.47
N GLY A 184 -17.90 -18.93 8.59
CA GLY A 184 -16.45 -19.10 8.53
C GLY A 184 -15.71 -17.81 8.87
N ASP A 185 -14.39 -17.91 8.99
CA ASP A 185 -13.53 -16.74 9.12
C ASP A 185 -13.64 -15.83 7.89
N HIS A 186 -13.74 -14.53 8.13
CA HIS A 186 -13.97 -13.53 7.10
C HIS A 186 -13.40 -12.18 7.53
N TYR A 187 -13.25 -11.30 6.56
CA TYR A 187 -12.86 -9.91 6.73
C TYR A 187 -13.99 -8.99 6.29
N LEU A 188 -14.16 -7.88 7.01
CA LEU A 188 -14.91 -6.72 6.54
C LEU A 188 -13.95 -5.93 5.66
N SER A 189 -14.14 -5.95 4.35
CA SER A 189 -13.19 -5.36 3.39
C SER A 189 -13.50 -3.90 3.05
N SER A 190 -14.77 -3.49 3.06
CA SER A 190 -15.13 -2.09 2.84
C SER A 190 -16.54 -1.77 3.34
N VAL A 191 -16.75 -0.50 3.70
CA VAL A 191 -18.07 0.06 4.03
C VAL A 191 -18.34 1.22 3.06
N THR A 192 -19.53 1.25 2.47
CA THR A 192 -19.92 2.32 1.54
C THR A 192 -21.36 2.72 1.81
N TRP A 193 -21.57 3.97 2.24
CA TRP A 193 -22.90 4.53 2.36
C TRP A 193 -23.51 4.78 0.98
N VAL A 194 -24.78 4.41 0.81
CA VAL A 194 -25.56 4.70 -0.41
C VAL A 194 -26.55 5.83 -0.14
N THR A 195 -27.28 5.74 0.97
CA THR A 195 -28.13 6.78 1.54
C THR A 195 -27.97 6.76 3.06
N ASP A 196 -28.64 7.63 3.82
CA ASP A 196 -28.60 7.51 5.29
C ASP A 196 -29.20 6.20 5.83
N GLU A 197 -30.06 5.55 5.06
CA GLU A 197 -30.79 4.35 5.48
C GLU A 197 -30.44 3.13 4.61
N ARG A 198 -29.38 3.25 3.80
CA ARG A 198 -28.83 2.16 2.98
C ARG A 198 -27.31 2.14 3.01
N ILE A 199 -26.74 1.02 3.43
CA ILE A 199 -25.30 0.81 3.54
C ILE A 199 -24.89 -0.45 2.78
N ALA A 200 -23.75 -0.41 2.09
CA ALA A 200 -23.18 -1.53 1.37
C ALA A 200 -21.87 -1.97 2.04
N VAL A 201 -21.72 -3.27 2.28
CA VAL A 201 -20.56 -3.84 2.97
C VAL A 201 -19.97 -4.98 2.14
N GLN A 202 -18.66 -4.96 1.95
CA GLN A 202 -17.94 -6.09 1.36
C GLN A 202 -17.43 -7.02 2.45
N TRP A 203 -17.84 -8.28 2.39
CA TRP A 203 -17.35 -9.37 3.22
C TRP A 203 -16.47 -10.29 2.40
N LEU A 204 -15.19 -10.36 2.75
CA LEU A 204 -14.18 -11.17 2.06
C LEU A 204 -13.95 -12.45 2.87
N THR A 205 -13.97 -13.61 2.21
CA THR A 205 -13.62 -14.88 2.87
C THR A 205 -12.17 -14.89 3.33
N ARG A 206 -11.83 -15.67 4.36
CA ARG A 206 -10.43 -15.81 4.82
C ARG A 206 -9.46 -16.30 3.72
N ARG A 207 -9.94 -17.11 2.77
CA ARG A 207 -9.14 -17.56 1.61
C ARG A 207 -8.97 -16.48 0.53
N GLN A 208 -9.79 -15.42 0.59
CA GLN A 208 -9.78 -14.26 -0.30
C GLN A 208 -10.02 -14.60 -1.79
N ASP A 209 -10.60 -15.77 -2.08
CA ASP A 209 -11.04 -16.20 -3.41
C ASP A 209 -12.51 -15.85 -3.68
N GLN A 210 -13.23 -15.35 -2.68
CA GLN A 210 -14.61 -14.88 -2.76
C GLN A 210 -14.85 -13.62 -1.94
N VAL A 211 -15.51 -12.63 -2.54
CA VAL A 211 -16.07 -11.44 -1.89
C VAL A 211 -17.59 -11.37 -2.10
N LEU A 212 -18.33 -11.07 -1.03
CA LEU A 212 -19.76 -10.79 -1.03
C LEU A 212 -19.97 -9.29 -0.77
N LEU A 213 -20.57 -8.58 -1.72
CA LEU A 213 -21.12 -7.25 -1.50
C LEU A 213 -22.58 -7.38 -1.06
N GLN A 214 -22.89 -6.96 0.16
CA GLN A 214 -24.24 -6.97 0.71
C GLN A 214 -24.72 -5.54 0.95
N LEU A 215 -25.89 -5.20 0.38
CA LEU A 215 -26.61 -3.98 0.72
C LEU A 215 -27.60 -4.27 1.85
N TYR A 216 -27.65 -3.37 2.81
CA TYR A 216 -28.59 -3.40 3.93
C TYR A 216 -29.43 -2.14 3.94
N ASP A 217 -30.71 -2.31 4.25
CA ASP A 217 -31.65 -1.21 4.49
C ASP A 217 -32.02 -1.13 5.96
N TYR A 218 -32.13 0.09 6.49
CA TYR A 218 -32.55 0.32 7.86
C TYR A 218 -34.08 0.36 7.95
N ASP A 219 -34.68 -0.52 8.77
CA ASP A 219 -36.14 -0.61 8.93
C ASP A 219 -36.70 0.29 10.06
N GLY A 220 -35.85 1.14 10.65
CA GLY A 220 -36.16 1.93 11.84
C GLY A 220 -35.66 1.30 13.15
N THR A 221 -35.30 0.01 13.13
CA THR A 221 -34.79 -0.72 14.30
C THR A 221 -33.48 -1.46 14.04
N SER A 222 -33.29 -2.02 12.84
CA SER A 222 -32.15 -2.85 12.49
C SER A 222 -31.86 -2.83 10.99
N TRP A 223 -30.64 -3.25 10.63
CA TRP A 223 -30.20 -3.35 9.24
C TRP A 223 -30.60 -4.70 8.64
N LYS A 224 -31.40 -4.69 7.58
CA LYS A 224 -31.89 -5.89 6.90
C LYS A 224 -31.18 -6.10 5.57
N GLU A 225 -30.73 -7.32 5.33
CA GLU A 225 -30.19 -7.74 4.03
C GLU A 225 -31.22 -7.50 2.92
N ASN A 226 -30.84 -6.76 1.87
CA ASN A 226 -31.69 -6.52 0.71
C ASN A 226 -31.05 -7.11 -0.57
N ILE A 227 -30.05 -6.42 -1.13
CA ILE A 227 -29.42 -6.82 -2.40
C ILE A 227 -28.07 -7.48 -2.11
N LYS A 228 -27.80 -8.62 -2.75
CA LYS A 228 -26.52 -9.33 -2.68
C LYS A 228 -25.85 -9.44 -4.04
N PHE A 229 -24.52 -9.33 -4.04
CA PHE A 229 -23.67 -9.56 -5.20
C PHE A 229 -22.42 -10.33 -4.79
N GLU A 230 -22.14 -11.44 -5.48
CA GLU A 230 -20.97 -12.28 -5.20
C GLU A 230 -19.98 -12.22 -6.36
N GLN A 231 -18.70 -12.08 -6.03
CA GLN A 231 -17.59 -12.19 -6.96
C GLN A 231 -16.63 -13.27 -6.46
N LYS A 232 -16.25 -14.19 -7.35
CA LYS A 232 -15.31 -15.28 -7.07
C LYS A 232 -14.17 -15.29 -8.09
N SER A 233 -12.98 -15.62 -7.63
CA SER A 233 -11.83 -15.90 -8.50
C SER A 233 -11.72 -17.40 -8.73
N LYS A 234 -11.46 -17.80 -9.99
CA LYS A 234 -11.29 -19.22 -10.36
C LYS A 234 -9.84 -19.67 -10.35
N THR A 235 -8.91 -18.73 -10.46
CA THR A 235 -7.48 -19.00 -10.73
C THR A 235 -6.54 -18.46 -9.65
N GLY A 236 -7.05 -17.69 -8.68
CA GLY A 236 -6.26 -17.08 -7.62
C GLY A 236 -7.14 -16.38 -6.60
N TRP A 237 -6.82 -15.14 -6.27
CA TRP A 237 -7.56 -14.29 -5.32
C TRP A 237 -8.47 -13.29 -6.04
N VAL A 238 -9.34 -12.61 -5.29
CA VAL A 238 -10.23 -11.56 -5.80
C VAL A 238 -9.57 -10.20 -5.71
N GLY A 239 -9.80 -9.35 -6.72
CA GLY A 239 -9.25 -8.00 -6.78
C GLY A 239 -7.84 -7.98 -7.38
N ARG A 240 -7.09 -6.91 -7.10
CA ARG A 240 -5.67 -6.80 -7.46
C ARG A 240 -4.81 -7.06 -6.22
N TYR A 241 -4.84 -6.11 -5.29
CA TYR A 241 -4.33 -6.28 -3.92
C TYR A 241 -5.51 -6.62 -3.00
N ASN A 242 -6.53 -5.77 -3.02
CA ASN A 242 -7.84 -5.96 -2.38
C ASN A 242 -8.98 -5.78 -3.40
N PRO A 243 -10.20 -6.28 -3.12
CA PRO A 243 -11.37 -6.02 -3.97
C PRO A 243 -11.77 -4.53 -3.88
N LEU A 244 -11.73 -3.82 -5.02
CA LEU A 244 -12.10 -2.41 -5.06
C LEU A 244 -13.56 -2.16 -4.65
N THR A 245 -13.79 -1.04 -3.97
CA THR A 245 -15.11 -0.59 -3.52
C THR A 245 -16.03 -0.29 -4.71
N PRO A 246 -17.36 -0.50 -4.59
CA PRO A 246 -18.31 -0.13 -5.62
C PRO A 246 -18.57 1.38 -5.63
N TYR A 247 -18.95 1.91 -6.80
CA TYR A 247 -19.47 3.27 -6.95
C TYR A 247 -20.95 3.21 -7.32
N PHE A 248 -21.82 3.68 -6.45
CA PHE A 248 -23.27 3.59 -6.64
C PHE A 248 -23.80 4.58 -7.67
N ALA A 249 -24.76 4.13 -8.47
CA ALA A 249 -25.53 4.96 -9.37
C ALA A 249 -26.63 5.73 -8.60
N ALA A 250 -27.21 6.74 -9.24
CA ALA A 250 -28.23 7.60 -8.65
C ALA A 250 -29.54 6.87 -8.28
N ASP A 251 -29.76 5.65 -8.78
CA ASP A 251 -30.90 4.80 -8.40
C ASP A 251 -30.71 4.09 -7.04
N ASN A 252 -29.60 4.36 -6.35
CA ASN A 252 -29.25 3.85 -5.03
C ASN A 252 -29.24 2.31 -4.94
N SER A 253 -29.14 1.59 -6.06
CA SER A 253 -29.20 0.12 -6.09
C SER A 253 -28.27 -0.50 -7.13
N SER A 254 -28.09 0.15 -8.27
CA SER A 254 -27.08 -0.21 -9.27
C SER A 254 -25.74 0.39 -8.91
N PHE A 255 -24.65 -0.24 -9.35
CA PHE A 255 -23.30 0.25 -9.06
C PHE A 255 -22.30 -0.13 -10.14
N TYR A 256 -21.20 0.59 -10.17
CA TYR A 256 -20.03 0.32 -10.99
C TYR A 256 -18.94 -0.33 -10.14
N LYS A 257 -18.31 -1.40 -10.65
CA LYS A 257 -17.24 -2.10 -9.95
C LYS A 257 -16.21 -2.65 -10.93
N VAL A 258 -14.93 -2.56 -10.58
CA VAL A 258 -13.85 -3.13 -11.40
C VAL A 258 -13.66 -4.61 -11.07
N MET A 259 -13.79 -5.47 -12.07
CA MET A 259 -13.70 -6.93 -11.92
C MET A 259 -13.13 -7.57 -13.18
N SER A 260 -12.58 -8.78 -13.04
CA SER A 260 -12.08 -9.55 -14.17
C SER A 260 -13.21 -9.96 -15.13
N ASP A 261 -13.00 -9.76 -16.42
CA ASP A 261 -13.86 -10.28 -17.49
C ASP A 261 -13.59 -11.78 -17.75
N PRO A 262 -14.32 -12.44 -18.68
CA PRO A 262 -14.06 -13.85 -19.01
C PRO A 262 -12.66 -14.15 -19.57
N LYS A 263 -11.93 -13.14 -20.04
CA LYS A 263 -10.54 -13.25 -20.53
C LYS A 263 -9.51 -12.99 -19.43
N GLY A 264 -9.94 -12.67 -18.21
CA GLY A 264 -9.07 -12.39 -17.07
C GLY A 264 -8.55 -10.95 -17.01
N TYR A 265 -9.10 -10.02 -17.77
CA TYR A 265 -8.73 -8.60 -17.71
C TYR A 265 -9.70 -7.83 -16.81
N LYS A 266 -9.16 -7.00 -15.91
CA LYS A 266 -9.99 -6.21 -14.99
C LYS A 266 -10.56 -4.99 -15.73
N HIS A 267 -11.88 -4.96 -15.86
CA HIS A 267 -12.64 -3.89 -16.51
C HIS A 267 -13.69 -3.31 -15.58
N LEU A 268 -14.24 -2.15 -15.93
CA LEU A 268 -15.39 -1.56 -15.25
C LEU A 268 -16.66 -2.32 -15.66
N HIS A 269 -17.44 -2.78 -14.68
CA HIS A 269 -18.74 -3.43 -14.88
C HIS A 269 -19.83 -2.59 -14.24
N TYR A 270 -20.99 -2.54 -14.88
CA TYR A 270 -22.21 -1.98 -14.31
C TYR A 270 -23.12 -3.12 -13.85
N VAL A 271 -23.53 -3.11 -12.59
CA VAL A 271 -24.33 -4.16 -11.98
C VAL A 271 -25.70 -3.58 -11.64
N LYS A 272 -26.77 -4.16 -12.18
CA LYS A 272 -28.15 -3.72 -11.95
C LYS A 272 -28.95 -4.80 -11.21
N GLY A 273 -29.36 -4.51 -9.98
CA GLY A 273 -30.28 -5.33 -9.18
C GLY A 273 -29.73 -6.68 -8.70
N VAL A 274 -29.31 -7.55 -9.63
CA VAL A 274 -28.59 -8.83 -9.38
C VAL A 274 -27.91 -9.35 -10.67
N SER A 275 -28.11 -8.70 -11.83
CA SER A 275 -27.51 -9.13 -13.10
C SER A 275 -26.25 -8.31 -13.38
N CYS A 276 -25.13 -9.01 -13.56
CA CYS A 276 -23.90 -8.42 -14.07
C CYS A 276 -24.10 -8.21 -15.58
N GLN A 277 -24.59 -7.03 -15.97
CA GLN A 277 -24.64 -6.66 -17.38
C GLN A 277 -23.36 -5.91 -17.72
N ILE A 278 -22.50 -6.53 -18.53
CA ILE A 278 -21.46 -5.78 -19.22
C ILE A 278 -22.20 -4.86 -20.20
N LEU A 279 -22.33 -3.58 -19.86
CA LEU A 279 -23.02 -2.64 -20.72
C LEU A 279 -22.23 -2.47 -22.02
N SER A 280 -22.79 -2.98 -23.12
CA SER A 280 -22.42 -2.64 -24.49
C SER A 280 -23.05 -1.33 -24.96
N GLY A 281 -23.47 -0.45 -24.03
CA GLY A 281 -24.36 0.69 -24.29
C GLY A 281 -23.86 2.06 -23.81
N HIS A 282 -22.60 2.18 -23.37
CA HIS A 282 -22.00 3.48 -23.12
C HIS A 282 -21.40 4.07 -24.41
N SER A 283 -21.32 5.39 -24.48
CA SER A 283 -20.52 6.08 -25.51
C SER A 283 -19.09 5.56 -25.48
N ALA A 284 -18.42 5.57 -26.64
CA ALA A 284 -17.02 5.19 -26.73
C ALA A 284 -16.20 5.97 -25.69
N PRO A 285 -15.26 5.33 -24.96
CA PRO A 285 -14.45 6.01 -23.97
C PRO A 285 -13.62 7.11 -24.66
N GLU A 286 -13.68 8.31 -24.12
CA GLU A 286 -12.83 9.43 -24.54
C GLU A 286 -11.62 9.54 -23.60
N CYS A 287 -10.42 9.63 -24.16
CA CYS A 287 -9.21 9.80 -23.39
C CYS A 287 -8.87 11.28 -23.22
N LEU A 288 -9.08 11.81 -22.02
CA LEU A 288 -8.85 13.24 -21.71
C LEU A 288 -7.37 13.64 -21.70
N THR A 289 -6.46 12.70 -21.46
CA THR A 289 -5.01 12.99 -21.30
C THR A 289 -4.12 12.47 -22.41
N CYS A 290 -4.62 11.62 -23.31
CA CYS A 290 -3.77 10.95 -24.32
C CYS A 290 -3.03 11.92 -25.25
N PHE A 291 -3.56 13.14 -25.41
CA PHE A 291 -2.99 14.18 -26.27
C PHE A 291 -2.26 15.27 -25.49
N LEU A 292 -2.35 15.28 -24.16
CA LEU A 292 -1.73 16.28 -23.30
C LEU A 292 -0.30 15.89 -23.00
N TYR A 293 0.65 16.76 -23.36
CA TYR A 293 2.07 16.61 -23.06
C TYR A 293 2.56 15.17 -23.23
N LYS A 294 2.37 14.61 -24.42
CA LYS A 294 2.55 13.17 -24.70
C LYS A 294 3.85 12.57 -24.19
N ASP A 295 4.93 13.36 -24.16
CA ASP A 295 6.25 12.93 -23.71
C ASP A 295 6.49 13.10 -22.20
N ARG A 296 5.64 13.86 -21.50
CA ARG A 296 5.77 14.16 -20.06
C ARG A 296 4.71 13.50 -19.18
N CYS A 297 3.51 13.24 -19.71
CA CYS A 297 2.31 13.04 -18.91
C CYS A 297 1.58 11.70 -19.18
N GLN A 298 2.33 10.61 -19.05
CA GLN A 298 1.84 9.24 -19.34
C GLN A 298 1.34 8.47 -18.10
N PHE A 299 1.49 9.05 -16.91
CA PHE A 299 0.97 8.50 -15.65
C PHE A 299 0.20 9.59 -14.91
N ASN A 300 -1.06 9.37 -14.59
CA ASN A 300 -1.95 10.42 -14.07
C ASN A 300 -2.81 9.90 -12.92
N SER A 301 -3.16 10.81 -12.01
CA SER A 301 -4.23 10.62 -11.03
C SER A 301 -5.24 11.77 -11.13
N ALA A 302 -6.50 11.53 -10.78
CA ALA A 302 -7.56 12.53 -10.83
C ALA A 302 -8.43 12.46 -9.56
N TYR A 303 -8.89 13.63 -9.12
CA TYR A 303 -9.81 13.79 -8.00
C TYR A 303 -10.94 14.72 -8.43
N PHE A 304 -12.18 14.31 -8.18
CA PHE A 304 -13.37 15.04 -8.60
C PHE A 304 -13.98 15.81 -7.42
N SER A 305 -14.63 16.94 -7.70
CA SER A 305 -15.56 17.56 -6.75
C SER A 305 -16.73 16.61 -6.48
N GLN A 306 -17.47 16.83 -5.39
CA GLN A 306 -18.56 15.93 -4.97
C GLN A 306 -19.62 15.69 -6.07
N ASN A 307 -19.94 16.74 -6.84
CA ASN A 307 -20.87 16.70 -7.97
C ASN A 307 -20.18 16.50 -9.33
N ALA A 308 -18.89 16.18 -9.33
CA ALA A 308 -18.03 16.04 -10.52
C ALA A 308 -18.04 17.23 -11.50
N SER A 309 -18.43 18.43 -11.05
CA SER A 309 -18.40 19.64 -11.88
C SER A 309 -16.98 20.15 -12.14
N TYR A 310 -16.04 19.81 -11.26
CA TYR A 310 -14.62 20.10 -11.42
C TYR A 310 -13.80 18.86 -11.10
N PHE A 311 -12.60 18.79 -11.65
CA PHE A 311 -11.60 17.82 -11.26
C PHE A 311 -10.24 18.49 -11.18
N ARG A 312 -9.40 18.02 -10.25
CA ARG A 312 -7.96 18.23 -10.32
C ARG A 312 -7.33 16.96 -10.85
N MET A 313 -6.39 17.09 -11.76
CA MET A 313 -5.71 15.97 -12.36
C MET A 313 -4.25 16.31 -12.53
N ASP A 314 -3.38 15.35 -12.25
CA ASP A 314 -1.96 15.51 -12.55
C ASP A 314 -1.82 15.76 -14.06
N CYS A 315 -0.89 16.63 -14.45
CA CYS A 315 -0.53 16.75 -15.86
C CYS A 315 -1.66 17.20 -16.82
N TYR A 316 -2.71 17.87 -16.29
CA TYR A 316 -3.84 18.42 -17.05
C TYR A 316 -3.94 19.94 -16.86
N GLU A 317 -4.24 20.70 -17.92
CA GLU A 317 -4.15 22.16 -17.90
C GLU A 317 -5.44 22.85 -18.42
N ILE A 318 -6.25 23.31 -17.47
CA ILE A 318 -7.19 24.44 -17.64
C ILE A 318 -6.73 25.59 -16.73
N GLN A 319 -6.29 25.26 -15.52
CA GLN A 319 -5.65 26.14 -14.55
C GLN A 319 -4.59 25.33 -13.81
N VAL A 320 -3.34 25.82 -13.79
CA VAL A 320 -2.22 25.13 -13.13
C VAL A 320 -2.25 25.40 -11.63
N LEU A 321 -2.28 24.33 -10.82
CA LEU A 321 -2.23 24.42 -9.35
C LEU A 321 -0.78 24.36 -8.82
N GLU A 322 0.08 23.57 -9.45
CA GLU A 322 1.49 23.38 -9.11
C GLU A 322 2.25 22.96 -10.38
N ASP A 323 3.36 23.63 -10.69
CA ASP A 323 4.14 23.42 -11.93
C ASP A 323 5.54 22.86 -11.71
N ASN A 324 6.02 22.82 -10.47
CA ASN A 324 7.35 22.36 -10.09
C ASN A 324 8.50 23.02 -10.87
N LYS A 325 8.34 24.26 -11.37
CA LYS A 325 9.37 24.95 -12.19
C LYS A 325 10.74 25.02 -11.53
N LYS A 326 10.78 25.22 -10.21
CA LYS A 326 12.05 25.24 -9.46
C LYS A 326 12.80 23.91 -9.56
N LEU A 327 12.08 22.79 -9.43
CA LEU A 327 12.66 21.46 -9.59
C LEU A 327 13.11 21.25 -11.03
N GLU A 328 12.27 21.59 -12.01
CA GLU A 328 12.60 21.49 -13.43
C GLU A 328 13.89 22.26 -13.77
N GLN A 329 14.05 23.49 -13.26
CA GLN A 329 15.27 24.28 -13.44
C GLN A 329 16.50 23.58 -12.87
N ILE A 330 16.46 23.11 -11.62
CA ILE A 330 17.59 22.39 -10.99
C ILE A 330 17.98 21.16 -11.81
N LEU A 331 16.99 20.36 -12.22
CA LEU A 331 17.23 19.15 -13.01
C LEU A 331 17.79 19.45 -14.40
N ALA A 332 17.46 20.61 -14.98
CA ALA A 332 17.95 21.01 -16.29
C ALA A 332 19.35 21.63 -16.26
N THR A 333 19.73 22.32 -15.18
CA THR A 333 20.98 23.11 -15.13
C THR A 333 22.07 22.51 -14.25
N GLU A 334 21.72 21.76 -13.21
CA GLU A 334 22.68 21.32 -12.19
C GLU A 334 22.95 19.80 -12.21
N ILE A 335 22.07 19.00 -12.81
CA ILE A 335 22.14 17.54 -12.74
C ILE A 335 22.14 16.94 -14.15
N GLN A 336 23.11 16.07 -14.43
CA GLN A 336 23.11 15.26 -15.66
C GLN A 336 22.16 14.08 -15.47
N MET A 337 20.89 14.28 -15.81
CA MET A 337 19.86 13.27 -15.63
C MET A 337 20.09 12.04 -16.53
N PRO A 338 19.93 10.82 -15.99
CA PRO A 338 20.04 9.61 -16.79
C PRO A 338 18.83 9.46 -17.73
N THR A 339 19.00 8.69 -18.80
CA THR A 339 17.91 8.39 -19.74
C THR A 339 17.22 7.09 -19.36
N ILE A 340 15.90 7.06 -19.26
CA ILE A 340 15.13 5.84 -19.00
C ILE A 340 14.51 5.35 -20.31
N LYS A 341 14.75 4.09 -20.68
CA LYS A 341 14.01 3.39 -21.75
C LYS A 341 13.13 2.30 -21.16
N ARG A 342 11.95 2.14 -21.77
CA ARG A 342 10.98 1.10 -21.44
C ARG A 342 10.69 0.31 -22.69
N ALA A 343 10.65 -1.01 -22.56
CA ALA A 343 10.28 -1.91 -23.65
C ALA A 343 9.81 -3.24 -23.07
N THR A 344 9.48 -4.18 -23.95
CA THR A 344 9.09 -5.53 -23.56
C THR A 344 10.16 -6.56 -23.89
N LEU A 345 10.18 -7.64 -23.11
CA LEU A 345 10.96 -8.84 -23.36
C LEU A 345 10.03 -10.05 -23.40
N LYS A 346 10.23 -10.92 -24.39
CA LYS A 346 9.51 -12.19 -24.45
C LYS A 346 10.18 -13.22 -23.54
N ILE A 347 9.51 -13.61 -22.45
CA ILE A 347 9.97 -14.64 -21.50
C ILE A 347 8.78 -15.56 -21.20
N SER A 348 9.01 -16.87 -21.24
CA SER A 348 8.00 -17.89 -20.91
C SER A 348 6.68 -17.75 -21.70
N GLY A 349 6.74 -17.23 -22.92
CA GLY A 349 5.57 -17.03 -23.80
C GLY A 349 4.86 -15.68 -23.65
N PHE A 350 5.18 -14.89 -22.62
CA PHE A 350 4.58 -13.58 -22.35
C PHE A 350 5.51 -12.43 -22.75
N ASP A 351 4.93 -11.28 -23.06
CA ASP A 351 5.65 -10.02 -23.26
C ASP A 351 5.62 -9.22 -21.94
N PHE A 352 6.76 -9.22 -21.25
CA PHE A 352 6.92 -8.56 -19.94
C PHE A 352 7.64 -7.24 -20.08
N TRP A 353 7.24 -6.27 -19.26
CA TRP A 353 7.83 -4.94 -19.27
C TRP A 353 9.15 -4.89 -18.51
N TYR A 354 10.10 -4.13 -19.04
CA TYR A 354 11.27 -3.68 -18.30
C TYR A 354 11.46 -2.18 -18.48
N GLN A 355 12.11 -1.57 -17.49
CA GLN A 355 12.73 -0.25 -17.64
C GLN A 355 14.22 -0.36 -17.37
N MET A 356 15.00 0.41 -18.12
CA MET A 356 16.45 0.50 -17.97
C MET A 356 16.87 1.96 -17.99
N MET A 357 17.61 2.35 -16.97
CA MET A 357 18.20 3.66 -16.79
C MET A 357 19.65 3.63 -17.29
N PHE A 358 19.99 4.55 -18.19
CA PHE A 358 21.28 4.66 -18.83
C PHE A 358 22.03 5.91 -18.35
N PRO A 359 23.33 5.79 -18.06
CA PRO A 359 24.15 6.93 -17.65
C PRO A 359 24.13 8.08 -18.69
N PRO A 360 24.39 9.31 -18.26
CA PRO A 360 24.67 10.42 -19.17
C PRO A 360 25.78 10.03 -20.17
N ASN A 361 25.62 10.39 -21.44
CA ASN A 361 26.58 10.07 -22.50
C ASN A 361 26.84 8.56 -22.68
N PHE A 362 25.81 7.72 -22.46
CA PHE A 362 25.86 6.28 -22.65
C PHE A 362 26.44 5.87 -24.02
N ASP A 363 27.40 4.95 -23.98
CA ASP A 363 28.15 4.44 -25.14
C ASP A 363 28.02 2.92 -25.21
N THR A 364 27.34 2.42 -26.25
CA THR A 364 27.07 0.99 -26.43
C THR A 364 28.33 0.14 -26.62
N SER A 365 29.49 0.75 -26.91
CA SER A 365 30.77 0.03 -27.03
C SER A 365 31.41 -0.30 -25.67
N LYS A 366 30.99 0.39 -24.59
CA LYS A 366 31.49 0.18 -23.22
C LYS A 366 30.71 -0.90 -22.49
N LYS A 367 31.34 -1.45 -21.44
CA LYS A 367 30.71 -2.42 -20.52
C LYS A 367 30.46 -1.74 -19.17
N TYR A 368 29.19 -1.70 -18.78
CA TYR A 368 28.74 -1.06 -17.55
C TYR A 368 28.35 -2.10 -16.49
N PRO A 369 28.57 -1.81 -15.19
CA PRO A 369 27.92 -2.55 -14.12
C PRO A 369 26.39 -2.49 -14.26
N LEU A 370 25.72 -3.55 -13.84
CA LEU A 370 24.27 -3.66 -13.83
C LEU A 370 23.77 -3.86 -12.40
N LEU A 371 22.88 -3.00 -11.94
CA LEU A 371 22.11 -3.22 -10.72
C LEU A 371 20.65 -3.51 -11.07
N ILE A 372 20.18 -4.69 -10.67
CA ILE A 372 18.75 -5.02 -10.73
C ILE A 372 18.06 -4.46 -9.51
N GLN A 373 17.10 -3.57 -9.72
CA GLN A 373 16.22 -3.05 -8.68
C GLN A 373 14.88 -3.80 -8.74
N VAL A 374 14.65 -4.65 -7.75
CA VAL A 374 13.50 -5.57 -7.72
C VAL A 374 12.54 -5.24 -6.58
N TYR A 375 11.25 -5.42 -6.86
CA TYR A 375 10.24 -5.60 -5.83
C TYR A 375 9.51 -6.93 -6.05
N ALA A 376 8.85 -7.09 -7.21
CA ALA A 376 8.18 -8.32 -7.64
C ALA A 376 7.15 -8.89 -6.64
N GLY A 377 6.61 -8.05 -5.75
CA GLY A 377 5.50 -8.42 -4.88
C GLY A 377 4.25 -8.78 -5.69
N PRO A 378 3.40 -9.72 -5.21
CA PRO A 378 2.15 -10.05 -5.87
C PRO A 378 1.33 -8.80 -6.19
N ALA A 379 0.83 -8.74 -7.43
CA ALA A 379 0.00 -7.64 -7.95
C ALA A 379 0.66 -6.24 -8.00
N SER A 380 1.97 -6.16 -7.72
CA SER A 380 2.76 -4.94 -7.85
C SER A 380 3.11 -4.63 -9.31
N GLN A 381 3.52 -3.40 -9.55
CA GLN A 381 4.10 -2.95 -10.82
C GLN A 381 5.22 -1.97 -10.50
N TYR A 382 6.39 -2.22 -11.05
CA TYR A 382 7.54 -1.34 -10.89
C TYR A 382 7.85 -0.55 -12.17
N VAL A 383 7.57 -1.17 -13.33
CA VAL A 383 7.78 -0.58 -14.65
C VAL A 383 6.57 0.25 -15.02
N ASP A 384 6.65 1.55 -14.75
CA ASP A 384 5.60 2.52 -15.04
C ASP A 384 6.21 3.87 -15.49
N TYR A 385 5.35 4.83 -15.81
CA TYR A 385 5.74 6.17 -16.25
C TYR A 385 5.80 7.22 -15.13
N LYS A 386 5.76 6.80 -13.85
CA LYS A 386 5.85 7.73 -12.73
C LYS A 386 7.26 8.29 -12.59
N PHE A 387 7.37 9.62 -12.47
CA PHE A 387 8.64 10.29 -12.20
C PHE A 387 9.14 9.95 -10.79
N ARG A 388 10.40 9.51 -10.68
CA ARG A 388 11.08 9.21 -9.42
C ARG A 388 12.50 9.77 -9.45
N LEU A 389 12.85 10.52 -8.41
CA LEU A 389 14.23 10.94 -8.14
C LEU A 389 14.69 10.20 -6.88
N GLU A 390 15.53 9.19 -7.06
CA GLU A 390 15.89 8.25 -5.98
C GLU A 390 17.36 7.81 -6.08
N TRP A 391 17.78 6.90 -5.19
CA TRP A 391 19.16 6.39 -5.15
C TRP A 391 19.63 5.81 -6.49
N ALA A 392 18.72 5.15 -7.24
CA ALA A 392 18.99 4.66 -8.58
C ALA A 392 19.42 5.77 -9.55
N THR A 393 18.81 6.96 -9.45
CA THR A 393 19.16 8.12 -10.29
C THR A 393 20.61 8.54 -10.04
N TYR A 394 21.03 8.59 -8.77
CA TYR A 394 22.41 8.91 -8.40
C TYR A 394 23.39 7.85 -8.91
N LEU A 395 23.14 6.56 -8.65
CA LEU A 395 24.02 5.49 -9.11
C LEU A 395 24.19 5.50 -10.64
N CYS A 396 23.12 5.76 -11.37
CA CYS A 396 23.19 5.81 -12.82
C CYS A 396 23.86 7.07 -13.35
N SER A 397 23.60 8.22 -12.74
CA SER A 397 24.11 9.52 -13.19
C SER A 397 25.59 9.71 -12.85
N THR A 398 26.01 9.32 -11.64
CA THR A 398 27.33 9.65 -11.08
C THR A 398 28.28 8.45 -11.04
N GLU A 399 27.76 7.24 -10.80
CA GLU A 399 28.59 6.03 -10.64
C GLU A 399 28.63 5.17 -11.91
N ASP A 400 28.04 5.64 -13.01
CA ASP A 400 27.95 4.93 -14.30
C ASP A 400 27.39 3.49 -14.19
N VAL A 401 26.46 3.26 -13.26
CA VAL A 401 25.79 1.95 -13.09
C VAL A 401 24.47 1.93 -13.85
N ILE A 402 24.30 0.98 -14.77
CA ILE A 402 22.99 0.76 -15.41
C ILE A 402 22.03 0.17 -14.37
N ILE A 403 20.86 0.78 -14.23
CA ILE A 403 19.80 0.29 -13.36
C ILE A 403 18.70 -0.33 -14.22
N ALA A 404 18.28 -1.55 -13.90
CA ALA A 404 17.15 -2.18 -14.57
C ALA A 404 16.10 -2.70 -13.58
N SER A 405 14.84 -2.59 -13.97
CA SER A 405 13.70 -3.20 -13.28
C SER A 405 12.84 -3.93 -14.29
N PHE A 406 12.24 -5.03 -13.87
CA PHE A 406 11.51 -5.96 -14.72
C PHE A 406 10.29 -6.50 -13.99
N ASP A 407 9.12 -6.42 -14.64
CA ASP A 407 7.84 -6.92 -14.14
C ASP A 407 7.49 -8.24 -14.84
N GLY A 408 7.66 -9.36 -14.13
CA GLY A 408 7.40 -10.72 -14.63
C GLY A 408 6.06 -11.30 -14.17
N ARG A 409 5.97 -12.64 -14.13
CA ARG A 409 4.82 -13.35 -13.54
C ARG A 409 4.60 -12.93 -12.09
N GLY A 410 3.34 -12.72 -11.72
CA GLY A 410 2.92 -12.18 -10.43
C GLY A 410 2.68 -10.68 -10.41
N SER A 411 3.19 -9.92 -11.40
CA SER A 411 2.92 -8.50 -11.52
C SER A 411 1.45 -8.21 -11.85
N GLY A 412 0.98 -7.01 -11.49
CA GLY A 412 -0.36 -6.54 -11.77
C GLY A 412 -0.54 -5.99 -13.19
N PHE A 413 -1.75 -5.52 -13.50
CA PHE A 413 -2.08 -4.70 -14.68
C PHE A 413 -1.90 -5.36 -16.07
N GLN A 414 -1.41 -6.59 -16.19
CA GLN A 414 -1.34 -7.34 -17.47
C GLN A 414 -2.33 -8.52 -17.56
N GLY A 415 -3.30 -8.59 -16.64
CA GLY A 415 -4.34 -9.63 -16.60
C GLY A 415 -4.07 -10.72 -15.56
N ASP A 416 -5.12 -11.47 -15.24
CA ASP A 416 -5.13 -12.47 -14.17
C ASP A 416 -4.21 -13.67 -14.46
N GLU A 417 -3.97 -14.00 -15.72
CA GLU A 417 -3.05 -15.09 -16.08
C GLU A 417 -1.62 -14.80 -15.58
N ILE A 418 -1.12 -13.59 -15.82
CA ILE A 418 0.19 -13.14 -15.32
C ILE A 418 0.15 -12.96 -13.81
N MET A 419 -0.88 -12.30 -13.28
CA MET A 419 -0.96 -11.95 -11.85
C MET A 419 -1.10 -13.19 -10.96
N HIS A 420 -1.94 -14.16 -11.34
CA HIS A 420 -2.19 -15.38 -10.54
C HIS A 420 -1.18 -16.49 -10.82
N ALA A 421 -0.23 -16.32 -11.74
CA ALA A 421 0.79 -17.34 -12.04
C ALA A 421 1.58 -17.80 -10.80
N ILE A 422 1.73 -16.93 -9.80
CA ILE A 422 2.45 -17.21 -8.55
C ILE A 422 1.55 -17.71 -7.41
N TYR A 423 0.25 -17.94 -7.67
CA TYR A 423 -0.68 -18.45 -6.66
C TYR A 423 -0.19 -19.80 -6.11
N GLU A 424 -0.07 -19.88 -4.79
CA GLU A 424 0.49 -21.02 -4.04
C GLU A 424 1.96 -21.37 -4.42
N ARG A 425 2.68 -20.47 -5.10
CA ARG A 425 4.03 -20.71 -5.66
C ARG A 425 4.98 -19.51 -5.50
N LEU A 426 4.79 -18.68 -4.48
CA LEU A 426 5.63 -17.49 -4.23
C LEU A 426 7.14 -17.83 -4.17
N GLY A 427 7.96 -17.01 -4.83
CA GLY A 427 9.42 -17.19 -4.89
C GLY A 427 9.89 -18.27 -5.86
N THR A 428 9.08 -18.58 -6.88
CA THR A 428 9.43 -19.51 -7.96
C THR A 428 9.55 -18.74 -9.27
N TYR A 429 8.42 -18.43 -9.92
CA TYR A 429 8.40 -17.76 -11.22
C TYR A 429 8.97 -16.35 -11.18
N GLU A 430 8.80 -15.63 -10.08
CA GLU A 430 9.41 -14.31 -9.91
C GLU A 430 10.94 -14.43 -10.00
N VAL A 431 11.51 -15.47 -9.38
CA VAL A 431 12.95 -15.75 -9.38
C VAL A 431 13.44 -16.16 -10.77
N GLU A 432 12.72 -17.08 -11.42
CA GLU A 432 13.04 -17.54 -12.78
C GLU A 432 13.01 -16.41 -13.81
N ASP A 433 11.99 -15.55 -13.73
CA ASP A 433 11.79 -14.48 -14.69
C ASP A 433 12.84 -13.38 -14.52
N GLN A 434 13.22 -13.03 -13.28
CA GLN A 434 14.33 -12.09 -13.02
C GLN A 434 15.66 -12.62 -13.58
N ILE A 435 15.99 -13.89 -13.35
CA ILE A 435 17.20 -14.53 -13.90
C ILE A 435 17.18 -14.50 -15.44
N SER A 436 16.02 -14.81 -16.04
CA SER A 436 15.84 -14.80 -17.50
C SER A 436 15.97 -13.41 -18.09
N ALA A 437 15.42 -12.39 -17.43
CA ALA A 437 15.55 -10.99 -17.83
C ALA A 437 17.01 -10.54 -17.79
N VAL A 438 17.76 -10.88 -16.74
CA VAL A 438 19.19 -10.54 -16.64
C VAL A 438 20.00 -11.17 -17.78
N ARG A 439 19.73 -12.43 -18.14
CA ARG A 439 20.38 -13.05 -19.32
C ARG A 439 20.11 -12.26 -20.60
N LYS A 440 18.87 -11.80 -20.80
CA LYS A 440 18.51 -10.95 -21.95
C LYS A 440 19.19 -9.58 -21.90
N PHE A 441 19.34 -8.97 -20.72
CA PHE A 441 20.09 -7.71 -20.58
C PHE A 441 21.57 -7.89 -20.92
N ILE A 442 22.18 -9.01 -20.52
CA ILE A 442 23.56 -9.36 -20.89
C ILE A 442 23.71 -9.47 -22.42
N ASP A 443 22.74 -10.11 -23.09
CA ASP A 443 22.74 -10.29 -24.55
C ASP A 443 22.65 -8.96 -25.32
N MET A 444 22.24 -7.85 -24.67
CA MET A 444 22.23 -6.52 -25.29
C MET A 444 23.64 -5.97 -25.54
N GLY A 445 24.68 -6.56 -24.96
CA GLY A 445 26.06 -6.33 -25.37
C GLY A 445 26.80 -5.17 -24.70
N PHE A 446 26.19 -4.45 -23.75
CA PHE A 446 26.84 -3.35 -23.02
C PHE A 446 26.91 -3.59 -21.49
N ILE A 447 26.50 -4.77 -21.03
CA ILE A 447 26.58 -5.16 -19.62
C ILE A 447 27.90 -5.90 -19.35
N ASP A 448 28.57 -5.52 -18.26
CA ASP A 448 29.69 -6.25 -17.70
C ASP A 448 29.21 -7.45 -16.87
N LYS A 449 29.50 -8.66 -17.34
CA LYS A 449 29.06 -9.92 -16.70
C LYS A 449 29.69 -10.14 -15.32
N GLU A 450 30.83 -9.52 -15.05
CA GLU A 450 31.54 -9.64 -13.77
C GLU A 450 31.07 -8.60 -12.73
N ARG A 451 30.17 -7.68 -13.11
CA ARG A 451 29.69 -6.58 -12.26
C ARG A 451 28.16 -6.47 -12.30
N ILE A 452 27.48 -7.57 -11.95
CA ILE A 452 26.02 -7.61 -11.84
C ILE A 452 25.63 -7.75 -10.37
N GLY A 453 24.88 -6.79 -9.87
CA GLY A 453 24.29 -6.79 -8.53
C GLY A 453 22.77 -6.81 -8.57
N MET A 454 22.16 -7.13 -7.43
CA MET A 454 20.71 -7.07 -7.25
C MET A 454 20.37 -6.47 -5.89
N TRP A 455 19.33 -5.64 -5.84
CA TRP A 455 18.82 -5.15 -4.57
C TRP A 455 17.30 -5.06 -4.54
N GLY A 456 16.75 -5.26 -3.35
CA GLY A 456 15.33 -5.09 -3.11
C GLY A 456 15.00 -4.89 -1.64
N TRP A 457 13.84 -4.29 -1.39
CA TRP A 457 13.29 -4.02 -0.07
C TRP A 457 12.03 -4.85 0.16
N SER A 458 11.79 -5.36 1.36
CA SER A 458 10.57 -6.09 1.73
C SER A 458 10.44 -7.38 0.92
N TYR A 459 9.36 -7.57 0.17
CA TYR A 459 9.24 -8.67 -0.79
C TYR A 459 10.36 -8.65 -1.86
N GLY A 460 10.86 -7.47 -2.25
CA GLY A 460 12.03 -7.35 -3.11
C GLY A 460 13.30 -7.92 -2.47
N GLY A 461 13.43 -7.81 -1.14
CA GLY A 461 14.51 -8.43 -0.38
C GLY A 461 14.38 -9.96 -0.35
N TYR A 462 13.15 -10.48 -0.25
CA TYR A 462 12.86 -11.91 -0.41
C TYR A 462 13.29 -12.41 -1.80
N VAL A 463 12.86 -11.74 -2.87
CA VAL A 463 13.22 -12.12 -4.24
C VAL A 463 14.72 -11.99 -4.49
N THR A 464 15.37 -10.94 -3.99
CA THR A 464 16.84 -10.80 -4.06
C THR A 464 17.53 -11.99 -3.40
N SER A 465 17.14 -12.34 -2.18
CA SER A 465 17.70 -13.49 -1.44
C SER A 465 17.47 -14.81 -2.18
N MET A 466 16.28 -15.00 -2.76
CA MET A 466 15.93 -16.22 -3.49
C MET A 466 16.67 -16.35 -4.82
N VAL A 467 16.88 -15.24 -5.54
CA VAL A 467 17.68 -15.20 -6.77
C VAL A 467 19.14 -15.50 -6.48
N LEU A 468 19.74 -14.90 -5.45
CA LEU A 468 21.11 -15.22 -5.03
C LEU A 468 21.23 -16.69 -4.59
N GLY A 469 20.29 -17.14 -3.74
CA GLY A 469 20.22 -18.52 -3.26
C GLY A 469 19.91 -19.57 -4.33
N SER A 470 19.52 -19.17 -5.55
CA SER A 470 19.33 -20.09 -6.68
C SER A 470 20.65 -20.63 -7.24
N GLY A 471 21.77 -19.95 -6.99
CA GLY A 471 23.08 -20.34 -7.52
C GLY A 471 23.21 -20.18 -9.04
N SER A 472 22.51 -19.21 -9.63
CA SER A 472 22.51 -18.97 -11.09
C SER A 472 23.88 -18.60 -11.69
N GLY A 473 24.83 -18.16 -10.86
CA GLY A 473 26.14 -17.69 -11.27
C GLY A 473 26.17 -16.32 -11.96
N LEU A 474 25.02 -15.63 -12.05
CA LEU A 474 24.91 -14.34 -12.74
C LEU A 474 25.30 -13.13 -11.89
N PHE A 475 25.09 -13.22 -10.57
CA PHE A 475 25.21 -12.08 -9.67
C PHE A 475 26.49 -12.19 -8.85
N LYS A 476 27.23 -11.08 -8.76
CA LYS A 476 28.41 -10.95 -7.89
C LYS A 476 28.03 -10.59 -6.46
N CYS A 477 26.98 -9.79 -6.30
CA CYS A 477 26.48 -9.38 -5.00
C CYS A 477 24.99 -9.10 -4.99
N GLY A 478 24.41 -9.00 -3.79
CA GLY A 478 23.13 -8.34 -3.64
C GLY A 478 22.80 -7.89 -2.23
N ILE A 479 21.78 -7.06 -2.15
CA ILE A 479 21.36 -6.34 -0.94
C ILE A 479 19.89 -6.64 -0.68
N ALA A 480 19.59 -7.15 0.50
CA ALA A 480 18.23 -7.36 0.95
C ALA A 480 17.93 -6.42 2.13
N VAL A 481 17.00 -5.49 1.94
CA VAL A 481 16.53 -4.58 3.00
C VAL A 481 15.18 -5.07 3.51
N ALA A 482 15.08 -5.27 4.82
CA ALA A 482 13.90 -5.80 5.50
C ALA A 482 13.25 -7.01 4.79
N PRO A 483 14.01 -8.06 4.41
CA PRO A 483 13.45 -9.15 3.61
C PRO A 483 12.42 -9.99 4.38
N VAL A 484 11.33 -10.35 3.71
CA VAL A 484 10.50 -11.48 4.15
C VAL A 484 11.32 -12.77 4.04
N SER A 485 11.11 -13.73 4.96
CA SER A 485 11.84 -14.99 4.94
C SER A 485 10.98 -16.24 5.09
N LYS A 486 11.50 -17.37 4.59
CA LYS A 486 10.87 -18.70 4.66
C LYS A 486 11.89 -19.73 5.17
N TRP A 487 11.42 -20.71 5.92
CA TRP A 487 12.24 -21.80 6.50
C TRP A 487 13.10 -22.57 5.47
N GLU A 488 12.72 -22.54 4.19
CA GLU A 488 13.47 -23.14 3.08
C GLU A 488 14.87 -22.54 2.85
N TYR A 489 15.19 -21.39 3.47
CA TYR A 489 16.51 -20.77 3.35
C TYR A 489 17.66 -21.62 3.87
N TYR A 490 17.43 -22.51 4.85
CA TYR A 490 18.49 -23.37 5.40
C TYR A 490 19.16 -24.23 4.31
N GLY A 491 18.40 -24.72 3.33
CA GLY A 491 18.94 -25.53 2.23
C GLY A 491 19.66 -24.72 1.14
N ARG A 492 19.26 -23.46 0.93
CA ARG A 492 19.80 -22.58 -0.13
C ARG A 492 20.96 -21.70 0.37
N ALA A 493 21.09 -21.50 1.68
CA ALA A 493 22.11 -20.65 2.28
C ALA A 493 23.52 -20.99 1.79
N LYS A 494 23.87 -22.27 1.60
CA LYS A 494 25.17 -22.69 1.06
C LYS A 494 25.54 -22.05 -0.29
N ASN A 495 24.55 -21.69 -1.12
CA ASN A 495 24.78 -21.08 -2.43
C ASN A 495 25.26 -19.63 -2.31
N PHE A 496 25.16 -19.01 -1.13
CA PHE A 496 25.67 -17.67 -0.90
C PHE A 496 27.20 -17.61 -0.76
N LYS A 497 27.91 -18.75 -0.67
CA LYS A 497 29.38 -18.79 -0.60
C LYS A 497 30.08 -18.15 -1.80
N SER A 498 29.40 -18.03 -2.94
CA SER A 498 29.94 -17.47 -4.18
C SER A 498 29.53 -16.01 -4.43
N VAL A 499 28.78 -15.37 -3.54
CA VAL A 499 28.27 -14.00 -3.74
C VAL A 499 28.47 -13.15 -2.49
N GLN A 500 28.69 -11.84 -2.66
CA GLN A 500 28.68 -10.91 -1.52
C GLN A 500 27.24 -10.55 -1.16
N TYR A 501 26.88 -10.65 0.11
CA TYR A 501 25.51 -10.40 0.56
C TYR A 501 25.49 -9.36 1.67
N LEU A 502 24.63 -8.35 1.53
CA LEU A 502 24.35 -7.36 2.55
C LEU A 502 22.90 -7.50 3.03
N LEU A 503 22.74 -7.86 4.31
CA LEU A 503 21.44 -7.98 4.98
C LEU A 503 21.17 -6.76 5.86
N VAL A 504 20.11 -6.02 5.57
CA VAL A 504 19.77 -4.79 6.31
C VAL A 504 18.38 -4.90 6.91
N HIS A 505 18.18 -4.50 8.17
CA HIS A 505 16.86 -4.55 8.80
C HIS A 505 16.72 -3.52 9.94
N GLY A 506 15.52 -2.97 10.13
CA GLY A 506 15.15 -2.24 11.34
C GLY A 506 14.82 -3.21 12.49
N THR A 507 15.29 -2.94 13.70
CA THR A 507 15.05 -3.85 14.84
C THR A 507 13.63 -3.77 15.39
N ALA A 508 12.91 -2.70 15.07
CA ALA A 508 11.53 -2.43 15.49
C ALA A 508 10.55 -2.47 14.32
N ASP A 509 10.88 -3.22 13.27
CA ASP A 509 10.01 -3.45 12.11
C ASP A 509 8.75 -4.22 12.52
N ASP A 510 7.62 -3.53 12.52
CA ASP A 510 6.30 -4.03 12.89
C ASP A 510 5.55 -4.67 11.72
N ASN A 511 6.05 -4.53 10.49
CA ASN A 511 5.46 -5.13 9.30
C ASN A 511 6.19 -6.42 8.89
N VAL A 512 7.47 -6.29 8.52
CA VAL A 512 8.34 -7.43 8.23
C VAL A 512 9.27 -7.62 9.41
N HIS A 513 8.84 -8.38 10.41
CA HIS A 513 9.58 -8.44 11.68
C HIS A 513 11.06 -8.78 11.51
N PHE A 514 11.89 -8.19 12.38
CA PHE A 514 13.33 -8.47 12.47
C PHE A 514 13.65 -9.98 12.56
N GLN A 515 12.71 -10.77 13.10
CA GLN A 515 12.73 -12.24 13.07
C GLN A 515 13.15 -12.78 11.70
N GLN A 516 12.70 -12.18 10.59
CA GLN A 516 12.98 -12.64 9.24
C GLN A 516 14.47 -12.57 8.91
N ALA A 517 15.12 -11.41 9.14
CA ALA A 517 16.57 -11.27 8.99
C ALA A 517 17.34 -12.12 10.00
N ALA A 518 16.86 -12.23 11.24
CA ALA A 518 17.49 -13.09 12.24
C ALA A 518 17.53 -14.57 11.80
N GLN A 519 16.45 -15.09 11.18
CA GLN A 519 16.44 -16.45 10.64
C GLN A 519 17.35 -16.62 9.42
N ILE A 520 17.44 -15.61 8.53
CA ILE A 520 18.38 -15.64 7.40
C ILE A 520 19.82 -15.67 7.92
N SER A 521 20.16 -14.77 8.83
CA SER A 521 21.47 -14.70 9.49
C SER A 521 21.84 -16.05 10.11
N LYS A 522 20.93 -16.66 10.88
CA LYS A 522 21.13 -17.98 11.46
C LYS A 522 21.43 -19.05 10.40
N ALA A 523 20.64 -19.11 9.32
CA ALA A 523 20.86 -20.07 8.23
C ALA A 523 22.21 -19.88 7.52
N LEU A 524 22.65 -18.64 7.30
CA LEU A 524 23.96 -18.33 6.71
C LEU A 524 25.11 -18.78 7.62
N VAL A 525 25.01 -18.49 8.93
CA VAL A 525 26.00 -18.90 9.94
C VAL A 525 26.11 -20.42 10.01
N GLU A 526 24.99 -21.14 10.06
CA GLU A 526 24.99 -22.62 10.08
C GLU A 526 25.64 -23.24 8.84
N GLN A 527 25.56 -22.56 7.70
CA GLN A 527 26.22 -22.98 6.46
C GLN A 527 27.65 -22.45 6.29
N GLN A 528 28.17 -21.72 7.29
CA GLN A 528 29.49 -21.07 7.26
C GLN A 528 29.65 -20.14 6.05
N VAL A 529 28.65 -19.30 5.83
CA VAL A 529 28.66 -18.26 4.79
C VAL A 529 29.01 -16.92 5.43
N ASP A 530 29.97 -16.22 4.84
CA ASP A 530 30.29 -14.84 5.22
C ASP A 530 29.28 -13.87 4.58
N PHE A 531 28.89 -12.84 5.33
CA PHE A 531 27.93 -11.83 4.88
C PHE A 531 28.10 -10.53 5.68
N GLU A 532 27.74 -9.41 5.07
CA GLU A 532 27.67 -8.12 5.74
C GLU A 532 26.24 -7.90 6.27
N ALA A 533 26.12 -7.24 7.43
CA ALA A 533 24.82 -6.93 8.01
C ALA A 533 24.78 -5.52 8.62
N MET A 534 23.62 -4.89 8.57
CA MET A 534 23.36 -3.59 9.19
C MET A 534 21.98 -3.58 9.86
N TRP A 535 21.96 -3.33 11.17
CA TRP A 535 20.72 -3.18 11.93
C TRP A 535 20.49 -1.72 12.27
N TYR A 536 19.28 -1.25 12.07
CA TYR A 536 18.87 0.08 12.51
C TYR A 536 18.03 -0.04 13.78
N THR A 537 18.65 0.25 14.91
CA THR A 537 18.03 0.22 16.23
C THR A 537 16.79 1.10 16.27
N ASP A 538 15.69 0.54 16.78
CA ASP A 538 14.39 1.21 16.98
C ASP A 538 13.76 1.77 15.70
N LYS A 539 14.21 1.30 14.53
CA LYS A 539 13.61 1.67 13.26
C LYS A 539 12.59 0.65 12.78
N ASP A 540 11.48 1.19 12.28
CA ASP A 540 10.40 0.49 11.60
C ASP A 540 10.78 0.12 10.16
N HIS A 541 9.81 -0.42 9.42
CA HIS A 541 9.96 -0.85 8.03
C HIS A 541 10.43 0.24 7.06
N SER A 542 10.14 1.51 7.35
CA SER A 542 10.43 2.65 6.47
C SER A 542 11.89 3.13 6.55
N LEU A 543 12.57 2.77 7.65
CA LEU A 543 13.91 3.23 8.03
C LEU A 543 14.05 4.77 7.94
N SER A 544 13.00 5.52 8.30
CA SER A 544 12.90 6.96 8.10
C SER A 544 13.93 7.81 8.90
N GLY A 545 14.01 9.10 8.52
CA GLY A 545 14.90 10.07 9.15
C GLY A 545 16.38 9.81 8.85
N LYS A 546 17.25 10.04 9.85
CA LYS A 546 18.72 9.89 9.70
C LYS A 546 19.15 8.48 9.28
N ALA A 547 18.38 7.45 9.66
CA ALA A 547 18.65 6.07 9.26
C ALA A 547 18.60 5.91 7.73
N ARG A 548 17.64 6.56 7.06
CA ARG A 548 17.48 6.51 5.60
C ARG A 548 18.69 7.08 4.87
N TYR A 549 19.23 8.19 5.35
CA TYR A 549 20.45 8.77 4.79
C TYR A 549 21.66 7.87 4.98
N HIS A 550 21.83 7.32 6.19
CA HIS A 550 22.91 6.36 6.45
C HIS A 550 22.77 5.10 5.59
N LEU A 551 21.53 4.60 5.41
CA LEU A 551 21.20 3.44 4.58
C LEU A 551 21.76 3.60 3.19
N TYR A 552 21.32 4.61 2.45
CA TYR A 552 21.77 4.76 1.06
C TYR A 552 23.28 5.01 0.94
N LYS A 553 23.90 5.67 1.91
CA LYS A 553 25.37 5.78 1.95
C LYS A 553 26.04 4.41 2.12
N HIS A 554 25.54 3.60 3.04
CA HIS A 554 26.06 2.26 3.30
C HIS A 554 25.84 1.32 2.10
N LEU A 555 24.66 1.36 1.47
CA LEU A 555 24.37 0.61 0.25
C LEU A 555 25.31 1.02 -0.88
N SER A 556 25.57 2.32 -1.08
CA SER A 556 26.52 2.82 -2.09
C SER A 556 27.93 2.27 -1.84
N HIS A 557 28.43 2.33 -0.60
CA HIS A 557 29.76 1.81 -0.28
C HIS A 557 29.88 0.31 -0.54
N PHE A 558 28.85 -0.46 -0.17
CA PHE A 558 28.82 -1.89 -0.45
C PHE A 558 28.84 -2.18 -1.96
N LEU A 559 28.04 -1.47 -2.76
CA LEU A 559 28.04 -1.64 -4.21
C LEU A 559 29.37 -1.24 -4.85
N GLN A 560 29.99 -0.14 -4.41
CA GLN A 560 31.31 0.27 -4.90
C GLN A 560 32.37 -0.79 -4.62
N LYS A 561 32.37 -1.38 -3.42
CA LYS A 561 33.25 -2.52 -3.07
C LYS A 561 32.95 -3.74 -3.94
N CYS A 562 31.67 -4.06 -4.15
CA CYS A 562 31.25 -5.17 -4.99
C CYS A 562 31.69 -5.00 -6.45
N TYR A 563 31.57 -3.79 -7.02
CA TYR A 563 31.92 -3.53 -8.42
C TYR A 563 33.39 -3.18 -8.65
N ALA A 564 34.19 -3.08 -7.60
CA ALA A 564 35.64 -2.92 -7.75
C ALA A 564 36.24 -4.07 -8.58
N GLU A 565 37.12 -3.70 -9.50
CA GLU A 565 37.92 -4.64 -10.28
C GLU A 565 38.82 -5.46 -9.33
N LYS A 566 39.00 -6.75 -9.61
CA LYS A 566 40.00 -7.55 -8.89
C LYS A 566 41.37 -6.98 -9.26
N LYS A 567 42.05 -6.38 -8.27
CA LYS A 567 43.44 -5.95 -8.40
C LYS A 567 44.38 -7.13 -8.64
#